data_AF-A0A1I5NPJ3-F1
#
_entry.id   AF-A0A1I5NPJ3-F1
#
_cell.length_a   1.000
_cell.length_b   1.000
_cell.length_c   1.000
_cell.angle_alpha   90.00
_cell.angle_beta   90.00
_cell.angle_gamma   90.00
#
_symmetry.space_group_name_H-M   'P 1'
#
loop_
_entity.id
_entity.type
_entity.pdbx_description
1 polymer ?
#
loop_
_entity_poly.entity_id
_entity_poly.type
_entity_poly.pdbx_seq_one_letter_code
_entity_poly.pdbx_strand_id
1 'polypeptide(L)'
;MNIGEVVEGTMGNVKQRLSSPFFGALLIAWLWENHRGIGVFLFSEADQRLEIISNYDITSEYGAIVSTFLFAMFVFYFVMPAIQFLYQWTYRLFLGVRLSRALLEQDKAIIDDEVEAEKEYRRKLKFDQLGDWKAEKVGMSSKIEELEFEINSLRKELNFHEDNFKDLSNSSESRISYLQDELQSTRREVSEYTKRLKKHYTSLDEVLCEAEKTIGGIAPDSIKLSTIRKVIAAIDREDLSRLVQGLEYLGKNKVVRELRQKLSSEK
;
A
#
# COMPACT_ATOMS: atom_id res chain seq x y z
N MET A 1 -34.08 -100.17 44.96
CA MET A 1 -33.04 -99.12 45.01
C MET A 1 -31.72 -99.81 44.71
N ASN A 2 -31.11 -99.51 43.57
CA ASN A 2 -29.93 -100.23 43.10
C ASN A 2 -28.69 -99.65 43.79
N ILE A 3 -27.80 -100.50 44.31
CA ILE A 3 -26.61 -100.06 45.08
C ILE A 3 -25.72 -99.14 44.22
N GLY A 4 -25.67 -99.37 42.91
CA GLY A 4 -24.93 -98.52 41.96
C GLY A 4 -25.41 -97.08 41.92
N GLU A 5 -26.72 -96.83 41.92
CA GLU A 5 -27.28 -95.47 41.90
C GLU A 5 -26.98 -94.70 43.21
N VAL A 6 -26.91 -95.42 44.34
CA VAL A 6 -26.57 -94.83 45.64
C VAL A 6 -25.09 -94.44 45.68
N VAL A 7 -24.21 -95.28 45.12
CA VAL A 7 -22.76 -94.99 45.06
C VAL A 7 -22.48 -93.82 44.11
N GLU A 8 -23.10 -93.80 42.92
CA GLU A 8 -22.92 -92.68 41.98
C GLU A 8 -23.47 -91.36 42.54
N GLY A 9 -24.66 -91.40 43.16
CA GLY A 9 -25.27 -90.23 43.80
C GLY A 9 -24.46 -89.69 44.98
N THR A 10 -23.85 -90.57 45.79
CA THR A 10 -22.99 -90.14 46.91
C THR A 10 -21.65 -89.61 46.40
N MET A 11 -21.04 -90.24 45.40
CA MET A 11 -19.77 -89.79 44.82
C MET A 11 -19.89 -88.44 44.10
N GLY A 12 -21.01 -88.20 43.40
CA GLY A 12 -21.32 -86.91 42.78
C GLY A 12 -21.42 -85.78 43.81
N ASN A 13 -22.11 -86.03 44.93
CA ASN A 13 -22.25 -85.08 46.02
C ASN A 13 -20.91 -84.76 46.72
N VAL A 14 -20.05 -85.78 46.90
CA VAL A 14 -18.71 -85.58 47.47
C VAL A 14 -17.84 -84.74 46.53
N LYS A 15 -17.86 -85.02 45.22
CA LYS A 15 -17.10 -84.26 44.22
C LYS A 15 -17.55 -82.80 44.16
N GLN A 16 -18.85 -82.54 44.22
CA GLN A 16 -19.39 -81.19 44.25
C GLN A 16 -18.97 -80.43 45.52
N ARG A 17 -19.01 -81.10 46.68
CA ARG A 17 -18.56 -80.50 47.94
C ARG A 17 -17.05 -80.23 47.93
N LEU A 18 -16.22 -81.15 47.42
CA LEU A 18 -14.78 -80.97 47.26
C LEU A 18 -14.40 -79.81 46.32
N SER A 19 -15.24 -79.51 45.33
CA SER A 19 -15.04 -78.36 44.44
C SER A 19 -15.37 -77.01 45.09
N SER A 20 -16.04 -77.02 46.25
CA SER A 20 -16.33 -75.80 46.99
C SER A 20 -15.07 -75.28 47.69
N PRO A 21 -14.70 -74.00 47.49
CA PRO A 21 -13.54 -73.40 48.14
C PRO A 21 -13.64 -73.45 49.68
N PHE A 22 -14.86 -73.44 50.23
CA PHE A 22 -15.08 -73.61 51.67
C PHE A 22 -14.67 -75.00 52.16
N PHE A 23 -15.06 -76.05 51.44
CA PHE A 23 -14.73 -77.41 51.84
C PHE A 23 -13.25 -77.71 51.61
N GLY A 24 -12.66 -77.17 50.53
CA GLY A 24 -11.21 -77.22 50.31
C GLY A 24 -10.42 -76.56 51.43
N ALA A 25 -10.82 -75.35 51.86
CA ALA A 25 -10.20 -74.67 52.99
C ALA A 25 -10.36 -75.44 54.31
N LEU A 26 -11.53 -76.03 54.55
CA LEU A 26 -11.79 -76.86 55.73
C LEU A 26 -10.92 -78.13 55.75
N LEU A 27 -10.80 -78.81 54.61
CA LEU A 27 -9.94 -79.99 54.49
C LEU A 27 -8.47 -79.64 54.65
N ILE A 28 -8.00 -78.55 54.04
CA ILE A 28 -6.62 -78.10 54.19
C ILE A 28 -6.35 -77.71 55.64
N ALA A 29 -7.25 -76.97 56.29
CA ALA A 29 -7.14 -76.62 57.70
C ALA A 29 -7.12 -77.86 58.60
N TRP A 30 -7.99 -78.83 58.35
CA TRP A 30 -8.03 -80.08 59.09
C TRP A 30 -6.77 -80.92 58.88
N LEU A 31 -6.31 -81.10 57.64
CA LEU A 31 -5.07 -81.81 57.33
C LEU A 31 -3.85 -81.11 57.92
N TRP A 32 -3.83 -79.78 57.91
CA TRP A 32 -2.76 -78.99 58.48
C TRP A 32 -2.71 -79.12 60.00
N GLU A 33 -3.84 -79.12 60.70
CA GLU A 33 -3.84 -79.29 62.15
C GLU A 33 -3.48 -80.73 62.55
N ASN A 34 -4.01 -81.69 61.80
CA ASN A 34 -3.86 -83.13 62.08
C ASN A 34 -2.64 -83.78 61.43
N HIS A 35 -1.77 -83.02 60.77
CA HIS A 35 -0.65 -83.57 59.99
C HIS A 35 0.28 -84.47 60.83
N ARG A 36 0.49 -84.14 62.11
CA ARG A 36 1.32 -84.93 63.03
C ARG A 36 0.67 -86.27 63.36
N GLY A 37 -0.61 -86.27 63.72
CA GLY A 37 -1.36 -87.49 64.02
C GLY A 37 -1.48 -88.39 62.79
N ILE A 38 -1.80 -87.82 61.62
CA ILE A 38 -1.86 -88.55 60.34
C ILE A 38 -0.49 -89.14 59.98
N GLY A 39 0.59 -88.37 60.17
CA GLY A 39 1.95 -88.85 59.93
C GLY A 39 2.30 -90.05 60.79
N VAL A 40 2.12 -89.95 62.12
CA VAL A 40 2.39 -91.06 63.05
C VAL A 40 1.48 -92.26 62.77
N PHE A 41 0.21 -92.02 62.42
CA PHE A 41 -0.73 -93.07 62.09
C PHE A 41 -0.36 -93.83 60.79
N LEU A 42 0.05 -93.13 59.73
CA LEU A 42 0.40 -93.76 58.45
C LEU A 42 1.67 -94.62 58.57
N PHE A 43 2.61 -94.24 59.43
CA PHE A 43 3.91 -94.91 59.59
C PHE A 43 4.00 -95.86 60.80
N SER A 44 2.94 -96.02 61.58
CA SER A 44 2.91 -96.95 62.73
C SER A 44 2.43 -98.35 62.33
N GLU A 45 2.79 -99.35 63.15
CA GLU A 45 2.35 -100.74 63.02
C GLU A 45 0.87 -100.91 63.44
N ALA A 46 0.24 -102.01 63.03
CA ALA A 46 -1.21 -102.21 63.20
C ALA A 46 -1.70 -102.09 64.65
N ASP A 47 -0.92 -102.58 65.61
CA ASP A 47 -1.28 -102.55 67.03
C ASP A 47 -1.15 -101.15 67.64
N GLN A 48 -0.15 -100.37 67.21
CA GLN A 48 0.05 -98.98 67.62
C GLN A 48 -1.04 -98.04 67.07
N ARG A 49 -1.55 -98.33 65.88
CA ARG A 49 -2.67 -97.57 65.28
C ARG A 49 -3.93 -97.65 66.13
N LEU A 50 -4.23 -98.83 66.70
CA LEU A 50 -5.40 -99.01 67.57
C LEU A 50 -5.27 -98.23 68.87
N GLU A 51 -4.07 -98.17 69.45
CA GLU A 51 -3.80 -97.40 70.66
C GLU A 51 -3.89 -95.88 70.41
N ILE A 52 -3.39 -95.41 69.26
CA ILE A 52 -3.52 -94.00 68.85
C ILE A 52 -5.00 -93.65 68.67
N ILE A 53 -5.80 -94.51 68.02
CA ILE A 53 -7.24 -94.27 67.85
C ILE A 53 -7.95 -94.25 69.20
N SER A 54 -7.62 -95.15 70.14
CA SER A 54 -8.31 -95.23 71.42
C SER A 54 -8.03 -94.05 72.34
N ASN A 55 -6.84 -93.44 72.23
CA ASN A 55 -6.43 -92.31 73.06
C ASN A 55 -6.65 -90.94 72.40
N TYR A 56 -7.24 -90.90 71.20
CA TYR A 56 -7.46 -89.66 70.47
C TYR A 56 -8.64 -88.87 71.06
N ASP A 57 -8.35 -87.86 71.89
CA ASP A 57 -9.36 -86.96 72.45
C ASP A 57 -9.69 -85.84 71.47
N ILE A 58 -10.74 -86.11 70.70
CA ILE A 58 -11.33 -85.22 69.70
C ILE A 58 -11.73 -83.85 70.29
N THR A 59 -12.05 -83.76 71.59
CA THR A 59 -12.69 -82.57 72.16
C THR A 59 -11.75 -81.38 72.36
N SER A 60 -10.45 -81.61 72.56
CA SER A 60 -9.47 -80.54 72.77
C SER A 60 -8.98 -79.89 71.46
N GLU A 61 -9.02 -80.60 70.33
CA GLU A 61 -8.46 -80.16 69.05
C GLU A 61 -9.47 -79.43 68.14
N TYR A 62 -10.77 -79.53 68.44
CA TYR A 62 -11.83 -78.84 67.67
C TYR A 62 -11.65 -77.32 67.62
N GLY A 63 -11.15 -76.72 68.71
CA GLY A 63 -10.93 -75.27 68.77
C GLY A 63 -9.89 -74.80 67.75
N ALA A 64 -8.80 -75.56 67.58
CA ALA A 64 -7.73 -75.23 66.66
C ALA A 64 -8.18 -75.35 65.19
N ILE A 65 -8.92 -76.42 64.85
CA ILE A 65 -9.49 -76.62 63.51
C ILE A 65 -10.43 -75.46 63.15
N VAL A 66 -11.31 -75.05 64.07
CA VAL A 66 -12.24 -73.93 63.84
C VAL A 66 -11.46 -72.62 63.67
N SER A 67 -10.46 -72.35 64.50
CA SER A 67 -9.65 -71.11 64.37
C SER A 67 -8.87 -71.06 63.05
N THR A 68 -8.27 -72.17 62.63
CA THR A 68 -7.52 -72.26 61.37
C THR A 68 -8.45 -72.11 60.17
N PHE A 69 -9.65 -72.69 60.23
CA PHE A 69 -10.68 -72.50 59.20
C PHE A 69 -11.15 -71.04 59.09
N LEU A 70 -11.46 -70.39 60.23
CA LEU A 70 -11.87 -68.99 60.26
C LEU A 70 -10.74 -68.06 59.78
N PHE A 71 -9.49 -68.37 60.10
CA PHE A 71 -8.33 -67.64 59.59
C PHE A 71 -8.18 -67.79 58.07
N ALA A 72 -8.28 -69.01 57.55
CA ALA A 72 -8.25 -69.25 56.10
C ALA A 72 -9.38 -68.49 55.39
N MET A 73 -10.61 -68.54 55.91
CA MET A 73 -11.75 -67.76 55.42
C MET A 73 -11.43 -66.26 55.38
N PHE A 74 -10.86 -65.73 56.47
CA PHE A 74 -10.49 -64.33 56.54
C PHE A 74 -9.45 -63.94 55.48
N VAL A 75 -8.40 -64.75 55.30
CA VAL A 75 -7.37 -64.52 54.28
C VAL A 75 -7.98 -64.54 52.88
N PHE A 76 -8.79 -65.55 52.56
CA PHE A 76 -9.40 -65.65 51.23
C PHE A 76 -10.40 -64.52 50.94
N TYR A 77 -11.18 -64.10 51.94
CA TYR A 77 -12.22 -63.10 51.72
C TYR A 77 -11.71 -61.65 51.80
N PHE A 78 -10.70 -61.37 52.63
CA PHE A 78 -10.21 -60.00 52.84
C PHE A 78 -8.85 -59.74 52.22
N VAL A 79 -7.89 -60.65 52.42
CA VAL A 79 -6.50 -60.42 51.99
C VAL A 79 -6.39 -60.53 50.47
N MET A 80 -7.01 -61.53 49.86
CA MET A 80 -6.96 -61.70 48.40
C MET A 80 -7.56 -60.51 47.63
N PRO A 81 -8.76 -60.01 47.95
CA PRO A 81 -9.29 -58.80 47.31
C PRO A 81 -8.42 -57.56 47.56
N ALA A 82 -7.83 -57.41 48.75
CA ALA A 82 -6.91 -56.31 49.04
C ALA A 82 -5.65 -56.37 48.17
N ILE A 83 -5.06 -57.55 47.96
CA ILE A 83 -3.92 -57.75 47.07
C ILE A 83 -4.31 -57.41 45.63
N GLN A 84 -5.46 -57.89 45.16
CA GLN A 84 -5.95 -57.58 43.81
C GLN A 84 -6.15 -56.08 43.61
N PHE A 85 -6.74 -55.40 44.60
CA PHE A 85 -6.91 -53.95 44.57
C PHE A 85 -5.56 -53.23 44.51
N LEU A 86 -4.60 -53.63 45.34
CA LEU A 86 -3.26 -53.05 45.37
C LEU A 86 -2.53 -53.24 44.03
N TYR A 87 -2.66 -54.41 43.41
CA TYR A 87 -2.12 -54.68 42.09
C TYR A 87 -2.74 -53.77 41.01
N GLN A 88 -4.06 -53.62 41.00
CA GLN A 88 -4.74 -52.74 40.04
C GLN A 88 -4.38 -51.26 40.26
N TRP A 89 -4.29 -50.83 41.52
CA TRP A 89 -3.93 -49.46 41.89
C TRP A 89 -2.50 -49.11 41.44
N THR A 90 -1.53 -49.98 41.73
CA THR A 90 -0.13 -49.78 41.31
C THR A 90 0.04 -49.81 39.79
N TYR A 91 -0.66 -50.73 39.11
CA TYR A 91 -0.68 -50.80 37.65
C TYR A 91 -1.22 -49.52 37.01
N ARG A 92 -2.35 -48.98 37.51
CA ARG A 92 -2.95 -47.72 37.02
C ARG A 92 -2.04 -46.52 37.25
N LEU A 93 -1.39 -46.42 38.41
CA LEU A 93 -0.45 -45.32 38.68
C LEU A 93 0.74 -45.37 37.72
N PHE A 94 1.34 -46.54 37.53
CA PHE A 94 2.53 -46.67 36.70
C PHE A 94 2.24 -46.39 35.22
N LEU A 95 1.15 -46.95 34.69
CA LEU A 95 0.71 -46.69 33.32
C LEU A 95 0.23 -45.25 33.11
N GLY A 96 -0.51 -44.70 34.07
CA GLY A 96 -1.01 -43.33 33.99
C GLY A 96 0.12 -42.30 33.93
N VAL A 97 1.20 -42.50 34.69
CA VAL A 97 2.38 -41.63 34.65
C VAL A 97 3.12 -41.77 33.32
N ARG A 98 3.33 -43.00 32.84
CA ARG A 98 4.06 -43.24 31.59
C ARG A 98 3.30 -42.73 30.37
N LEU A 99 2.00 -42.99 30.29
CA LEU A 99 1.14 -42.55 29.20
C LEU A 99 0.99 -41.02 29.18
N SER A 100 0.78 -40.40 30.35
CA SER A 100 0.71 -38.93 30.45
C SER A 100 1.99 -38.25 30.00
N ARG A 101 3.17 -38.82 30.30
CA ARG A 101 4.45 -38.28 29.81
C ARG A 101 4.58 -38.39 28.28
N ALA A 102 4.20 -39.53 27.70
CA ALA A 102 4.26 -39.72 26.26
C ALA A 102 3.31 -38.77 25.50
N LEU A 103 2.09 -38.56 26.01
CA LEU A 103 1.14 -37.61 25.42
C LEU A 103 1.65 -36.16 25.52
N LEU A 104 2.21 -35.76 26.67
CA LEU A 104 2.78 -34.43 26.84
C LEU A 104 3.99 -34.18 25.92
N GLU A 105 4.81 -35.19 25.64
CA GLU A 105 5.93 -35.07 24.70
C GLU A 105 5.42 -34.94 23.25
N GLN A 106 4.38 -35.69 22.88
CA GLN A 106 3.77 -35.59 21.56
C GLN A 106 3.12 -34.21 21.34
N ASP A 107 2.35 -33.73 22.31
CA ASP A 107 1.69 -32.42 22.23
C ASP A 107 2.72 -31.29 22.12
N LYS A 108 3.83 -31.39 22.85
CA LYS A 108 4.94 -30.42 22.73
C LYS A 108 5.56 -30.42 21.34
N ALA A 109 5.82 -31.60 20.77
CA ALA A 109 6.39 -31.69 19.42
C ALA A 109 5.46 -31.06 18.37
N ILE A 110 4.14 -31.32 18.46
CA ILE A 110 3.15 -30.73 17.55
C ILE A 110 3.12 -29.20 17.70
N ILE A 111 3.12 -28.69 18.93
CA ILE A 111 3.13 -27.24 19.19
C ILE A 111 4.43 -26.60 18.67
N ASP A 112 5.58 -27.24 18.89
CA ASP A 112 6.86 -26.73 18.41
C ASP A 112 6.91 -26.68 16.87
N ASP A 113 6.41 -27.72 16.19
CA ASP A 113 6.29 -27.76 14.72
C ASP A 113 5.34 -26.66 14.20
N GLU A 114 4.18 -26.46 14.84
CA GLU A 114 3.23 -25.39 14.48
C GLU A 114 3.86 -24.00 14.67
N VAL A 115 4.56 -23.78 15.78
CA VAL A 115 5.25 -22.53 16.08
C VAL A 115 6.39 -22.28 15.08
N GLU A 116 7.12 -23.31 14.68
CA GLU A 116 8.17 -23.18 13.67
C GLU A 116 7.60 -22.85 12.28
N ALA A 117 6.51 -23.52 11.88
CA ALA A 117 5.79 -23.22 10.64
C ALA A 117 5.24 -21.78 10.63
N GLU A 118 4.66 -21.31 11.74
CA GLU A 118 4.16 -19.93 11.87
C GLU A 118 5.31 -18.91 11.82
N LYS A 119 6.46 -19.22 12.43
CA LYS A 119 7.67 -18.37 12.35
C LYS A 119 8.22 -18.31 10.93
N GLU A 120 8.21 -19.41 10.17
CA GLU A 120 8.66 -19.43 8.79
C GLU A 120 7.70 -18.66 7.88
N TYR A 121 6.38 -18.85 8.06
CA TYR A 121 5.36 -18.08 7.34
C TYR A 121 5.50 -16.57 7.60
N ARG A 122 5.65 -16.15 8.86
CA ARG A 122 5.90 -14.74 9.21
C ARG A 122 7.19 -14.20 8.62
N ARG A 123 8.24 -15.02 8.51
CA ARG A 123 9.49 -14.63 7.84
C ARG A 123 9.26 -14.40 6.35
N LYS A 124 8.61 -15.33 5.64
CA LYS A 124 8.27 -15.20 4.22
C LYS A 124 7.43 -13.96 3.96
N LEU A 125 6.36 -13.76 4.73
CA LEU A 125 5.51 -12.58 4.61
C LEU A 125 6.29 -11.26 4.76
N LYS A 126 7.22 -11.20 5.73
CA LYS A 126 8.09 -10.01 5.89
C LYS A 126 9.03 -9.83 4.71
N PHE A 127 9.61 -10.90 4.17
CA PHE A 127 10.48 -10.84 3.00
C PHE A 127 9.72 -10.36 1.76
N ASP A 128 8.50 -10.86 1.55
CA ASP A 128 7.63 -10.45 0.45
C ASP A 128 7.26 -8.97 0.58
N GLN A 129 6.83 -8.53 1.77
CA GLN A 129 6.55 -7.12 2.06
C GLN A 129 7.77 -6.21 1.86
N LEU A 130 8.97 -6.67 2.22
CA LEU A 130 10.22 -5.96 1.96
C LEU A 130 10.54 -5.89 0.46
N GLY A 131 10.23 -6.96 -0.27
CA GLY A 131 10.36 -7.01 -1.74
C GLY A 131 9.45 -6.01 -2.43
N ASP A 132 8.16 -6.03 -2.07
CA ASP A 132 7.15 -5.11 -2.60
C ASP A 132 7.49 -3.66 -2.28
N TRP A 133 7.86 -3.37 -1.03
CA TRP A 133 8.26 -2.02 -0.62
C TRP A 133 9.51 -1.54 -1.38
N LYS A 134 10.48 -2.43 -1.62
CA LYS A 134 11.67 -2.10 -2.40
C LYS A 134 11.31 -1.83 -3.87
N ALA A 135 10.42 -2.62 -4.46
CA ALA A 135 9.96 -2.41 -5.82
C ALA A 135 9.19 -1.08 -5.96
N GLU A 136 8.29 -0.78 -5.02
CA GLU A 136 7.57 0.49 -4.95
C GLU A 136 8.53 1.67 -4.82
N LYS A 137 9.52 1.57 -3.93
CA LYS A 137 10.55 2.60 -3.74
C LYS A 137 11.34 2.86 -5.02
N VAL A 138 11.72 1.81 -5.75
CA VAL A 138 12.40 1.95 -7.05
C VAL A 138 11.48 2.65 -8.05
N GLY A 139 10.20 2.24 -8.14
CA GLY A 139 9.23 2.88 -9.03
C GLY A 139 9.00 4.35 -8.72
N MET A 140 8.90 4.71 -7.44
CA MET A 140 8.79 6.11 -7.00
C MET A 140 10.06 6.90 -7.33
N SER A 141 11.24 6.32 -7.14
CA SER A 141 12.52 6.97 -7.47
C SER A 141 12.63 7.27 -8.97
N SER A 142 12.26 6.31 -9.82
CA SER A 142 12.25 6.53 -11.29
C SER A 142 11.25 7.62 -11.69
N LYS A 143 10.10 7.71 -11.03
CA LYS A 143 9.12 8.77 -11.29
C LYS A 143 9.61 10.15 -10.84
N ILE A 144 10.38 10.20 -9.75
CA ILE A 144 11.04 11.45 -9.30
C ILE A 144 12.06 11.90 -10.36
N GLU A 145 12.91 11.00 -10.84
CA GLU A 145 13.90 11.30 -11.88
C GLU A 145 13.23 11.80 -13.17
N GLU A 146 12.13 11.18 -13.59
CA GLU A 146 11.34 11.60 -14.75
C GLU A 146 10.77 13.01 -14.58
N LEU A 147 10.16 13.29 -13.43
CA LEU A 147 9.61 14.62 -13.12
C LEU A 147 10.70 15.69 -13.01
N GLU A 148 11.87 15.36 -12.46
CA GLU A 148 13.01 16.27 -12.42
C GLU A 148 13.55 16.59 -13.81
N PHE A 149 13.55 15.60 -14.71
CA PHE A 149 13.90 15.80 -16.11
C PHE A 149 12.90 16.72 -16.81
N GLU A 150 11.60 16.50 -16.62
CA GLU A 150 10.52 17.32 -17.19
C GLU A 150 10.54 18.76 -16.66
N ILE A 151 10.76 18.96 -15.35
CA ILE A 151 10.93 20.29 -14.77
C ILE A 151 12.13 21.01 -15.39
N ASN A 152 13.24 20.30 -15.62
CA ASN A 152 14.43 20.89 -16.22
C ASN A 152 14.23 21.23 -17.70
N SER A 153 13.49 20.42 -18.48
CA SER A 153 13.16 20.76 -19.86
C SER A 153 12.23 21.96 -19.92
N LEU A 154 11.18 22.00 -19.09
CA LEU A 154 10.26 23.14 -19.02
C LEU A 154 10.97 24.43 -18.58
N ARG A 155 11.94 24.36 -17.66
CA ARG A 155 12.77 25.50 -17.30
C ARG A 155 13.62 26.02 -18.47
N LYS A 156 14.17 25.12 -19.28
CA LYS A 156 14.93 25.51 -20.48
C LYS A 156 14.03 26.19 -21.51
N GLU A 157 12.84 25.64 -21.74
CA GLU A 157 11.85 26.24 -22.64
C GLU A 157 11.41 27.62 -22.15
N LEU A 158 11.14 27.76 -20.84
CA LEU A 158 10.77 29.05 -20.24
C LEU A 158 11.87 30.09 -20.45
N ASN A 159 13.13 29.75 -20.16
CA ASN A 159 14.26 30.66 -20.36
C ASN A 159 14.42 31.04 -21.83
N PHE A 160 14.28 30.09 -22.75
CA PHE A 160 14.33 30.35 -24.19
C PHE A 160 13.22 31.31 -24.63
N HIS A 161 11.99 31.13 -24.14
CA HIS A 161 10.88 32.05 -24.40
C HIS A 161 11.10 33.43 -23.78
N GLU A 162 11.68 33.50 -22.58
CA GLU A 162 11.99 34.76 -21.92
C GLU A 162 13.06 35.56 -22.68
N ASP A 163 14.11 34.89 -23.15
CA ASP A 163 15.16 35.52 -23.97
C ASP A 163 14.60 35.99 -25.31
N ASN A 164 13.81 35.15 -26.00
CA ASN A 164 13.12 35.56 -27.23
C ASN A 164 12.19 36.76 -27.01
N PHE A 165 11.49 36.81 -25.87
CA PHE A 165 10.62 37.93 -25.54
C PHE A 165 11.42 39.21 -25.29
N LYS A 166 12.54 39.12 -24.57
CA LYS A 166 13.47 40.26 -24.36
C LYS A 166 14.01 40.78 -25.68
N ASP A 167 14.47 39.89 -26.56
CA ASP A 167 14.99 40.26 -27.87
C ASP A 167 13.92 40.94 -28.74
N LEU A 168 12.70 40.39 -28.74
CA LEU A 168 11.58 40.98 -29.46
C LEU A 168 11.18 42.34 -28.88
N SER A 169 11.17 42.47 -27.54
CA SER A 169 10.91 43.73 -26.84
C SER A 169 11.94 44.79 -27.21
N ASN A 170 13.24 44.47 -27.12
CA ASN A 170 14.35 45.36 -27.48
C ASN A 170 14.27 45.77 -28.97
N SER A 171 13.95 44.83 -29.86
CA SER A 171 13.74 45.11 -31.28
C SER A 171 12.57 46.06 -31.51
N SER A 172 11.46 45.85 -30.80
CA SER A 172 10.27 46.70 -30.89
C SER A 172 10.55 48.11 -30.35
N GLU A 173 11.25 48.24 -29.21
CA GLU A 173 11.66 49.53 -28.65
C GLU A 173 12.59 50.29 -29.58
N SER A 174 13.58 49.60 -30.17
CA SER A 174 14.49 50.19 -31.16
C SER A 174 13.72 50.72 -32.38
N ARG A 175 12.70 49.98 -32.84
CA ARG A 175 11.86 50.39 -33.97
C ARG A 175 10.94 51.56 -33.61
N ILE A 176 10.38 51.58 -32.40
CA ILE A 176 9.59 52.71 -31.89
C ILE A 176 10.47 53.96 -31.82
N SER A 177 11.69 53.85 -31.28
CA SER A 177 12.65 54.96 -31.20
C SER A 177 12.97 55.52 -32.59
N TYR A 178 13.29 54.64 -33.55
CA TYR A 178 13.53 55.04 -34.94
C TYR A 178 12.35 55.78 -35.56
N LEU A 179 11.13 55.23 -35.43
CA LEU A 179 9.92 55.87 -35.96
C LEU A 179 9.62 57.21 -35.27
N GLN A 180 9.97 57.35 -33.99
CA GLN A 180 9.81 58.59 -33.25
C GLN A 180 10.79 59.67 -33.72
N ASP A 181 12.04 59.29 -34.01
CA ASP A 181 13.05 60.18 -34.60
C ASP A 181 12.64 60.61 -36.02
N GLU A 182 12.13 59.68 -36.84
CA GLU A 182 11.64 59.94 -38.20
C GLU A 182 10.39 60.85 -38.19
N LEU A 183 9.46 60.64 -37.25
CA LEU A 183 8.32 61.53 -37.04
C LEU A 183 8.79 62.94 -36.62
N GLN A 184 9.82 63.03 -35.78
CA GLN A 184 10.35 64.31 -35.32
C GLN A 184 11.07 65.07 -36.46
N SER A 185 11.85 64.39 -37.29
CA SER A 185 12.49 65.00 -38.46
C SER A 185 11.43 65.51 -39.45
N THR A 186 10.46 64.67 -39.80
CA THR A 186 9.34 65.04 -40.67
C THR A 186 8.56 66.23 -40.11
N ARG A 187 8.30 66.26 -38.80
CA ARG A 187 7.64 67.39 -38.12
C ARG A 187 8.46 68.68 -38.23
N ARG A 188 9.79 68.61 -38.12
CA ARG A 188 10.68 69.78 -38.31
C ARG A 188 10.63 70.27 -39.75
N GLU A 189 10.69 69.37 -40.73
CA GLU A 189 10.58 69.72 -42.16
C GLU A 189 9.25 70.40 -42.47
N VAL A 190 8.11 69.85 -42.02
CA VAL A 190 6.79 70.48 -42.19
C VAL A 190 6.74 71.86 -41.54
N SER A 191 7.35 72.04 -40.37
CA SER A 191 7.50 73.35 -39.71
C SER A 191 8.32 74.33 -40.55
N GLU A 192 9.42 73.88 -41.17
CA GLU A 192 10.20 74.74 -42.08
C GLU A 192 9.41 75.12 -43.32
N TYR A 193 8.75 74.14 -43.97
CA TYR A 193 7.92 74.40 -45.15
C TYR A 193 6.80 75.39 -44.83
N THR A 194 6.11 75.24 -43.69
CA THR A 194 5.07 76.19 -43.27
C THR A 194 5.61 77.58 -42.98
N LYS A 195 6.80 77.72 -42.39
CA LYS A 195 7.48 79.02 -42.22
C LYS A 195 7.84 79.66 -43.56
N ARG A 196 8.42 78.89 -44.49
CA ARG A 196 8.74 79.38 -45.85
C ARG A 196 7.47 79.82 -46.58
N LEU A 197 6.41 79.02 -46.51
CA LEU A 197 5.11 79.34 -47.10
C LEU A 197 4.58 80.67 -46.53
N LYS A 198 4.61 80.85 -45.21
CA LYS A 198 4.17 82.10 -44.56
C LYS A 198 4.98 83.31 -45.05
N LYS A 199 6.30 83.17 -45.19
CA LYS A 199 7.18 84.23 -45.72
C LYS A 199 6.83 84.58 -47.18
N HIS A 200 6.55 83.57 -48.01
CA HIS A 200 6.10 83.80 -49.38
C HIS A 200 4.75 84.50 -49.44
N TYR A 201 3.79 84.13 -48.58
CA TYR A 201 2.52 84.83 -48.48
C TYR A 201 2.70 86.30 -48.07
N THR A 202 3.54 86.60 -47.07
CA THR A 202 3.81 87.99 -46.67
C THR A 202 4.50 88.78 -47.78
N SER A 203 5.46 88.19 -48.50
CA SER A 203 6.08 88.87 -49.64
C SER A 203 5.09 89.10 -50.80
N LEU A 204 4.15 88.17 -51.01
CA LEU A 204 3.10 88.34 -52.01
C LEU A 204 2.16 89.49 -51.62
N ASP A 205 1.80 89.58 -50.34
CA ASP A 205 0.96 90.63 -49.78
C ASP A 205 1.64 92.01 -49.89
N GLU A 206 2.95 92.07 -49.62
CA GLU A 206 3.78 93.27 -49.85
C GLU A 206 3.79 93.69 -51.32
N VAL A 207 4.03 92.73 -52.24
CA VAL A 207 4.01 92.99 -53.69
C VAL A 207 2.62 93.43 -54.18
N LEU A 208 1.54 92.84 -53.65
CA LEU A 208 0.17 93.25 -53.96
C LEU A 208 -0.10 94.68 -53.45
N CYS A 209 0.33 95.02 -52.24
CA CYS A 209 0.20 96.38 -51.69
C CYS A 209 1.01 97.41 -52.51
N GLU A 210 2.20 97.04 -52.99
CA GLU A 210 3.01 97.87 -53.89
C GLU A 210 2.34 98.04 -55.27
N ALA A 211 1.74 96.96 -55.79
CA ALA A 211 0.95 96.99 -57.02
C ALA A 211 -0.31 97.85 -56.87
N GLU A 212 -1.01 97.77 -55.75
CA GLU A 212 -2.17 98.62 -55.43
C GLU A 212 -1.78 100.10 -55.30
N LYS A 213 -0.63 100.42 -54.70
CA LYS A 213 -0.11 101.81 -54.65
C LYS A 213 0.26 102.34 -56.03
N THR A 214 0.90 101.52 -56.86
CA THR A 214 1.23 101.90 -58.24
C THR A 214 -0.01 102.05 -59.12
N ILE A 215 -1.08 101.28 -58.86
CA ILE A 215 -2.37 101.43 -59.52
C ILE A 215 -3.16 102.64 -58.96
N GLY A 216 -3.14 102.89 -57.66
CA GLY A 216 -3.80 104.03 -57.02
C GLY A 216 -3.21 105.40 -57.37
N GLY A 217 -1.98 105.44 -57.90
CA GLY A 217 -1.35 106.62 -58.48
C GLY A 217 -1.70 106.87 -59.96
N ILE A 218 -2.45 105.97 -60.60
CA ILE A 218 -2.86 106.08 -62.00
C ILE A 218 -4.37 106.35 -62.04
N ALA A 219 -4.77 107.51 -62.58
CA ALA A 219 -6.18 107.84 -62.80
C ALA A 219 -6.88 106.72 -63.61
N PRO A 220 -8.20 106.48 -63.43
CA PRO A 220 -8.88 105.26 -63.88
C PRO A 220 -8.90 104.99 -65.39
N ASP A 221 -8.41 105.91 -66.22
CA ASP A 221 -8.56 105.87 -67.68
C ASP A 221 -7.33 105.32 -68.44
N SER A 222 -6.32 104.74 -67.76
CA SER A 222 -5.14 104.19 -68.46
C SER A 222 -4.61 102.85 -67.96
N ILE A 223 -5.46 101.94 -67.48
CA ILE A 223 -5.03 100.57 -67.20
C ILE A 223 -4.78 99.83 -68.52
N LYS A 224 -3.54 99.93 -69.05
CA LYS A 224 -3.10 99.11 -70.19
C LYS A 224 -3.07 97.64 -69.77
N LEU A 225 -3.74 96.79 -70.55
CA LEU A 225 -3.75 95.31 -70.46
C LEU A 225 -2.34 94.67 -70.30
N SER A 226 -1.28 95.38 -70.68
CA SER A 226 0.11 94.97 -70.47
C SER A 226 0.54 94.92 -69.00
N THR A 227 -0.04 95.75 -68.13
CA THR A 227 0.30 95.80 -66.70
C THR A 227 -0.36 94.66 -65.94
N ILE A 228 -1.64 94.36 -66.25
CA ILE A 228 -2.34 93.16 -65.76
C ILE A 228 -1.62 91.89 -66.23
N ARG A 229 -1.14 91.84 -67.50
CA ARG A 229 -0.32 90.72 -67.99
C ARG A 229 1.03 90.58 -67.28
N LYS A 230 1.67 91.67 -66.85
CA LYS A 230 2.93 91.60 -66.08
C LYS A 230 2.71 91.09 -64.66
N VAL A 231 1.61 91.47 -64.01
CA VAL A 231 1.26 90.96 -62.67
C VAL A 231 0.83 89.48 -62.75
N ILE A 232 0.05 89.09 -63.77
CA ILE A 232 -0.31 87.68 -64.04
C ILE A 232 0.93 86.85 -64.45
N ALA A 233 1.90 87.42 -65.17
CA ALA A 233 3.15 86.74 -65.51
C ALA A 233 4.15 86.67 -64.34
N ALA A 234 4.03 87.56 -63.34
CA ALA A 234 4.84 87.53 -62.12
C ALA A 234 4.33 86.50 -61.09
N ILE A 235 3.07 86.07 -61.19
CA ILE A 235 2.60 84.82 -60.58
C ILE A 235 3.14 83.70 -61.48
N ASP A 236 4.41 83.39 -61.27
CA ASP A 236 5.16 82.53 -62.17
C ASP A 236 4.53 81.12 -62.23
N ARG A 237 4.48 80.53 -63.43
CA ARG A 237 4.07 79.12 -63.62
C ARG A 237 4.92 78.18 -62.78
N GLU A 238 6.11 78.62 -62.42
CA GLU A 238 7.04 77.90 -61.56
C GLU A 238 6.58 77.81 -60.11
N ASP A 239 5.93 78.83 -59.56
CA ASP A 239 5.38 78.81 -58.20
C ASP A 239 4.12 77.93 -58.11
N LEU A 240 3.28 77.94 -59.14
CA LEU A 240 2.13 77.03 -59.27
C LEU A 240 2.58 75.57 -59.45
N SER A 241 3.65 75.33 -60.23
CA SER A 241 4.24 73.99 -60.41
C SER A 241 4.82 73.44 -59.10
N ARG A 242 5.50 74.28 -58.31
CA ARG A 242 6.05 73.91 -57.00
C ARG A 242 4.94 73.64 -55.97
N LEU A 243 3.82 74.37 -56.01
CA LEU A 243 2.65 74.11 -55.18
C LEU A 243 1.97 72.78 -55.54
N VAL A 244 1.88 72.46 -56.82
CA VAL A 244 1.35 71.19 -57.31
C VAL A 244 2.24 70.02 -56.90
N GLN A 245 3.57 70.14 -57.00
CA GLN A 245 4.51 69.12 -56.51
C GLN A 245 4.45 68.94 -54.99
N GLY A 246 4.30 70.02 -54.22
CA GLY A 246 4.11 69.94 -52.77
C GLY A 246 2.80 69.25 -52.36
N LEU A 247 1.73 69.43 -53.14
CA LEU A 247 0.44 68.77 -52.91
C LEU A 247 0.44 67.30 -53.37
N GLU A 248 1.23 66.94 -54.39
CA GLU A 248 1.48 65.54 -54.78
C GLU A 248 2.24 64.78 -53.68
N TYR A 249 3.21 65.42 -53.03
CA TYR A 249 3.96 64.83 -51.91
C TYR A 249 3.10 64.60 -50.65
N LEU A 250 2.03 65.38 -50.48
CA LEU A 250 1.07 65.28 -49.37
C LEU A 250 -0.13 64.34 -49.66
N GLY A 251 -0.13 63.63 -50.79
CA GLY A 251 -1.15 62.61 -51.11
C GLY A 251 -2.55 63.14 -51.45
N LYS A 252 -2.74 64.45 -51.67
CA LYS A 252 -4.05 65.07 -51.97
C LYS A 252 -4.38 65.05 -53.46
N ASN A 253 -4.52 63.86 -54.02
CA ASN A 253 -4.70 63.59 -55.47
C ASN A 253 -5.88 64.30 -56.15
N LYS A 254 -6.96 64.65 -55.43
CA LYS A 254 -8.16 65.26 -56.03
C LYS A 254 -7.92 66.73 -56.42
N VAL A 255 -7.28 67.50 -55.54
CA VAL A 255 -7.01 68.94 -55.74
C VAL A 255 -5.97 69.15 -56.84
N VAL A 256 -4.97 68.28 -56.91
CA VAL A 256 -3.93 68.29 -57.95
C VAL A 256 -4.52 68.09 -59.35
N ARG A 257 -5.51 67.20 -59.51
CA ARG A 257 -6.18 66.98 -60.81
C ARG A 257 -6.97 68.21 -61.27
N GLU A 258 -7.73 68.84 -60.38
CA GLU A 258 -8.53 70.03 -60.72
C GLU A 258 -7.65 71.22 -61.13
N LEU A 259 -6.49 71.38 -60.49
CA LEU A 259 -5.52 72.43 -60.83
C LEU A 259 -4.85 72.17 -62.19
N ARG A 260 -4.48 70.93 -62.52
CA ARG A 260 -3.92 70.59 -63.85
C ARG A 260 -4.90 70.87 -64.98
N GLN A 261 -6.18 70.54 -64.77
CA GLN A 261 -7.20 70.71 -65.80
C GLN A 261 -7.45 72.19 -66.12
N LYS A 262 -7.39 73.06 -65.10
CA LYS A 262 -7.44 74.52 -65.29
C LYS A 262 -6.18 75.07 -65.95
N LEU A 263 -5.01 74.55 -65.62
CA LEU A 263 -3.74 74.98 -66.22
C LEU A 263 -3.61 74.60 -67.70
N SER A 264 -4.24 73.50 -68.14
CA SER A 264 -4.24 73.08 -69.53
C SER A 264 -5.30 73.76 -70.39
N SER A 265 -6.37 74.30 -69.80
CA SER A 265 -7.44 75.01 -70.52
C SER A 265 -7.11 76.47 -70.87
N GLU A 266 -5.99 77.02 -70.38
CA GLU A 266 -5.52 78.39 -70.68
C GLU A 266 -4.34 78.43 -71.68
N LYS A 267 -4.12 77.36 -72.46
CA LYS A 267 -3.25 77.38 -73.66
C LYS A 267 -4.08 77.65 -74.90
#